data_AF-A0A252A357-F1
#
_entry.id   AF-A0A252A357-F1
#
_cell.length_a   1.000
_cell.length_b   1.000
_cell.length_c   1.000
_cell.angle_alpha   90.00
_cell.angle_beta   90.00
_cell.angle_gamma   90.00
#
_symmetry.space_group_name_H-M   'P 1'
#
loop_
_entity.id
_entity.type
_entity.pdbx_description
1 polymer ?
#
loop_
_entity_poly.entity_id
_entity_poly.type
_entity_poly.pdbx_seq_one_letter_code
_entity_poly.pdbx_strand_id
1 'polypeptide(L)'
;MPELLIELFSEEIPARMQQQAGETLVRLLTEALAPLKPEGLKAYTGPRRIAASCTLDAMVPGRTLSERGPREGAPDKALDGFTRKHGVSREALTLQNGFWVLEREEPALSAQDHLVATLPDLLRRFPWPKSMRWGAGSSFTWVRPLRRILCLLDGNVIPFTLAHGDDNGHNLQAGDQTEGHRFLAPGAVAVSGTANWQETLRSRFVMVNAAERRTVISKGLAELAGSEGLSVVPDAGLVDEVVGLVEWPVPFLGRIDEQFMDLPAEVMQVSMRVNQRYFALRNSDGTAAPRFAFVANIVPTDGGALVVAGEERG
;
A
#
# COMPACT_ATOMS: atom_id res chain seq x y z
N MET A 1 -0.67 2.68 23.65
CA MET A 1 0.14 2.14 22.54
C MET A 1 0.05 3.14 21.41
N PRO A 2 1.17 3.74 20.97
CA PRO A 2 1.14 4.70 19.88
C PRO A 2 0.58 4.14 18.58
N GLU A 3 -0.24 4.91 17.87
CA GLU A 3 -0.74 4.57 16.54
C GLU A 3 0.25 5.01 15.46
N LEU A 4 0.74 4.06 14.65
CA LEU A 4 1.48 4.31 13.43
C LEU A 4 0.52 4.36 12.23
N LEU A 5 0.65 5.40 11.41
CA LEU A 5 0.08 5.49 10.07
C LEU A 5 1.20 5.73 9.05
N ILE A 6 1.24 4.94 7.99
CA ILE A 6 2.11 5.19 6.82
C ILE A 6 1.29 5.15 5.53
N GLU A 7 1.37 6.17 4.69
CA GLU A 7 0.86 6.17 3.31
C GLU A 7 1.99 6.48 2.33
N LEU A 8 2.05 5.69 1.27
CA LEU A 8 2.96 5.83 0.14
C LEU A 8 2.12 6.23 -1.08
N PHE A 9 2.03 7.54 -1.34
CA PHE A 9 1.22 8.12 -2.39
C PHE A 9 2.02 8.27 -3.69
N SER A 10 1.58 7.64 -4.76
CA SER A 10 2.25 7.59 -6.06
C SER A 10 1.32 7.92 -7.22
N GLU A 11 1.90 8.03 -8.42
CA GLU A 11 1.13 7.89 -9.66
C GLU A 11 0.47 6.50 -9.76
N GLU A 12 -0.41 6.31 -10.76
CA GLU A 12 -1.31 5.15 -10.89
C GLU A 12 -0.60 3.79 -10.95
N ILE A 13 -0.71 3.06 -9.83
CA ILE A 13 -0.25 1.70 -9.63
C ILE A 13 -1.15 0.77 -10.45
N PRO A 14 -0.59 -0.14 -11.28
CA PRO A 14 -1.39 -1.12 -12.00
C PRO A 14 -2.29 -1.93 -11.04
N ALA A 15 -3.59 -2.04 -11.34
CA ALA A 15 -4.60 -2.69 -10.47
C ALA A 15 -4.12 -4.07 -9.95
N ARG A 16 -3.60 -4.90 -10.87
CA ARG A 16 -3.06 -6.24 -10.57
C ARG A 16 -1.90 -6.30 -9.56
N MET A 17 -1.27 -5.17 -9.24
CA MET A 17 -0.13 -5.10 -8.30
C MET A 17 -0.53 -4.57 -6.92
N GLN A 18 -1.70 -3.94 -6.78
CA GLN A 18 -2.04 -3.18 -5.58
C GLN A 18 -2.25 -4.07 -4.35
N GLN A 19 -3.00 -5.16 -4.49
CA GLN A 19 -3.25 -6.09 -3.37
C GLN A 19 -1.94 -6.69 -2.86
N GLN A 20 -1.13 -7.27 -3.75
CA GLN A 20 0.16 -7.86 -3.39
C GLN A 20 1.09 -6.83 -2.74
N ALA A 21 1.05 -5.56 -3.17
CA ALA A 21 1.83 -4.50 -2.55
C ALA A 21 1.36 -4.20 -1.12
N GLY A 22 0.05 -4.17 -0.87
CA GLY A 22 -0.49 -4.03 0.48
C GLY A 22 -0.05 -5.18 1.41
N GLU A 23 -0.16 -6.43 0.94
CA GLU A 23 0.29 -7.62 1.68
C GLU A 23 1.80 -7.61 1.94
N THR A 24 2.58 -7.16 0.95
CA THR A 24 4.02 -7.00 1.07
C THR A 24 4.38 -5.94 2.11
N LEU A 25 3.70 -4.79 2.10
CA LEU A 25 3.91 -3.72 3.08
C LEU A 25 3.61 -4.23 4.49
N VAL A 26 2.50 -4.95 4.68
CA VAL A 26 2.15 -5.58 5.96
C VAL A 26 3.26 -6.51 6.44
N ARG A 27 3.72 -7.43 5.58
CA ARG A 27 4.78 -8.37 5.92
C ARG A 27 6.07 -7.66 6.33
N LEU A 28 6.53 -6.69 5.53
CA LEU A 28 7.75 -5.94 5.81
C LEU A 28 7.66 -5.14 7.11
N LEU A 29 6.51 -4.51 7.39
CA LEU A 29 6.30 -3.80 8.64
C LEU A 29 6.22 -4.74 9.83
N THR A 30 5.56 -5.89 9.71
CA THR A 30 5.53 -6.90 10.79
C THR A 30 6.95 -7.35 11.15
N GLU A 31 7.80 -7.63 10.16
CA GLU A 31 9.20 -8.03 10.37
C GLU A 31 10.02 -6.88 10.98
N ALA A 32 9.95 -5.68 10.42
CA ALA A 32 10.77 -4.54 10.85
C ALA A 32 10.34 -3.97 12.22
N LEU A 33 9.06 -4.08 12.56
CA LEU A 33 8.50 -3.54 13.80
C LEU A 33 8.35 -4.60 14.90
N ALA A 34 8.73 -5.86 14.68
CA ALA A 34 8.65 -6.92 15.69
C ALA A 34 9.17 -6.53 17.09
N PRO A 35 10.27 -5.77 17.25
CA PRO A 35 10.73 -5.31 18.57
C PRO A 35 9.77 -4.36 19.30
N LEU A 36 8.86 -3.72 18.54
CA LEU A 36 7.81 -2.82 19.01
C LEU A 36 6.43 -3.51 19.09
N LYS A 37 6.35 -4.83 18.88
CA LYS A 37 5.11 -5.64 18.99
C LYS A 37 3.90 -5.01 18.29
N PRO A 38 3.90 -4.94 16.94
CA PRO A 38 2.82 -4.32 16.21
C PRO A 38 1.51 -5.09 16.39
N GLU A 39 0.44 -4.36 16.69
CA GLU A 39 -0.91 -4.89 16.85
C GLU A 39 -1.87 -4.26 15.84
N GLY A 40 -2.83 -5.04 15.35
CA GLY A 40 -3.88 -4.55 14.45
C GLY A 40 -3.37 -4.07 13.08
N LEU A 41 -2.24 -4.61 12.61
CA LEU A 41 -1.61 -4.19 11.35
C LEU A 41 -2.55 -4.41 10.16
N LYS A 42 -2.97 -3.30 9.54
CA LYS A 42 -3.99 -3.28 8.50
C LYS A 42 -3.50 -2.52 7.28
N ALA A 43 -3.63 -3.13 6.09
CA ALA A 43 -3.33 -2.49 4.81
C ALA A 43 -4.53 -1.73 4.23
N TYR A 44 -4.22 -0.71 3.45
CA TYR A 44 -5.13 0.00 2.55
C TYR A 44 -4.46 0.13 1.19
N THR A 45 -5.23 -0.08 0.12
CA THR A 45 -4.71 -0.08 -1.24
C THR A 45 -5.66 0.65 -2.16
N GLY A 46 -5.13 1.30 -3.19
CA GLY A 46 -5.90 1.91 -4.25
C GLY A 46 -5.03 2.38 -5.42
N PRO A 47 -5.66 2.99 -6.45
CA PRO A 47 -4.98 3.39 -7.68
C PRO A 47 -3.68 4.16 -7.47
N ARG A 48 -3.63 5.05 -6.48
CA ARG A 48 -2.51 5.97 -6.26
C ARG A 48 -1.84 5.83 -4.90
N ARG A 49 -2.17 4.79 -4.12
CA ARG A 49 -1.63 4.64 -2.77
C ARG A 49 -1.58 3.20 -2.28
N ILE A 50 -0.56 2.93 -1.50
CA ILE A 50 -0.53 1.82 -0.55
C ILE A 50 -0.27 2.42 0.84
N ALA A 51 -1.00 1.96 1.84
CA ALA A 51 -0.89 2.47 3.20
C ALA A 51 -1.06 1.35 4.21
N ALA A 52 -0.59 1.57 5.44
CA ALA A 52 -0.81 0.68 6.55
C ALA A 52 -0.97 1.45 7.87
N SER A 53 -1.73 0.87 8.80
CA SER A 53 -1.88 1.38 10.16
C SER A 53 -1.74 0.26 11.18
N CYS A 54 -1.18 0.55 12.35
CA CYS A 54 -1.10 -0.38 13.49
C CYS A 54 -0.87 0.38 14.79
N THR A 55 -0.97 -0.30 15.92
CA THR A 55 -0.49 0.21 17.22
C THR A 55 0.81 -0.47 17.61
N LEU A 56 1.69 0.27 18.29
CA LEU A 56 3.03 -0.17 18.70
C LEU A 56 3.25 -0.03 20.21
N ASP A 57 4.22 -0.74 20.76
CA ASP A 57 4.86 -0.36 22.02
C ASP A 57 5.63 0.96 21.83
N ALA A 58 5.68 1.82 22.84
CA ALA A 58 6.35 3.12 22.75
C ALA A 58 7.88 3.02 22.69
N MET A 59 8.43 1.87 23.09
CA MET A 59 9.86 1.63 23.22
C MET A 59 10.21 0.21 22.78
N VAL A 60 11.32 0.05 22.07
CA VAL A 60 12.04 -1.22 22.01
C VAL A 60 12.74 -1.41 23.37
N PRO A 61 12.51 -2.51 24.08
CA PRO A 61 13.18 -2.75 25.35
C PRO A 61 14.69 -2.93 25.13
N GLY A 62 15.49 -2.34 26.01
CA GLY A 62 16.92 -2.64 26.06
C GLY A 62 17.14 -4.10 26.42
N ARG A 63 18.28 -4.66 26.01
CA ARG A 63 18.63 -6.04 26.32
C ARG A 63 20.13 -6.19 26.53
N THR A 64 20.48 -7.17 27.36
CA THR A 64 21.88 -7.58 27.53
C THR A 64 22.14 -8.79 26.63
N LEU A 65 23.03 -8.63 25.67
CA LEU A 65 23.55 -9.71 24.85
C LEU A 65 24.76 -10.33 25.53
N SER A 66 24.75 -11.64 25.70
CA SER A 66 25.85 -12.40 26.28
C SER A 66 26.51 -13.25 25.19
N GLU A 67 27.74 -12.92 24.83
CA GLU A 67 28.55 -13.70 23.90
C GLU A 67 29.60 -14.52 24.65
N ARG A 68 29.48 -15.84 24.53
CA ARG A 68 30.42 -16.77 25.15
C ARG A 68 31.68 -16.88 24.31
N GLY A 69 32.80 -16.48 24.90
CA GLY A 69 34.14 -16.59 24.36
C GLY A 69 34.88 -17.86 24.81
N PRO A 70 36.22 -17.87 24.67
CA PRO A 70 37.05 -19.02 25.01
C PRO A 70 36.96 -19.44 26.49
N ARG A 71 37.25 -20.71 26.76
CA ARG A 71 37.32 -21.27 28.12
C ARG A 71 38.47 -20.61 28.91
N GLU A 72 38.35 -20.57 30.23
CA GLU A 72 39.44 -20.23 31.14
C GLU A 72 40.67 -21.10 30.86
N GLY A 73 41.84 -20.48 30.74
CA GLY A 73 43.09 -21.16 30.37
C GLY A 73 43.26 -21.46 28.87
N ALA A 74 42.33 -21.03 28.01
CA ALA A 74 42.55 -21.09 26.56
C ALA A 74 43.79 -20.26 26.14
N PRO A 75 44.49 -20.63 25.06
CA PRO A 75 45.66 -19.89 24.59
C PRO A 75 45.35 -18.41 24.37
N ASP A 76 46.29 -17.52 24.71
CA ASP A 76 46.11 -16.06 24.59
C ASP A 76 45.63 -15.64 23.19
N LYS A 77 46.11 -16.32 22.15
CA LYS A 77 45.69 -16.08 20.75
C LYS A 77 44.19 -16.26 20.53
N ALA A 78 43.54 -17.18 21.25
CA ALA A 78 42.10 -17.41 21.15
C ALA A 78 41.31 -16.25 21.79
N LEU A 79 41.79 -15.75 22.93
CA LEU A 79 41.18 -14.60 23.61
C LEU A 79 41.40 -13.30 22.83
N ASP A 80 42.58 -13.12 22.24
CA ASP A 80 42.89 -12.00 21.34
C ASP A 80 42.05 -12.04 20.06
N GLY A 81 41.82 -13.23 19.52
CA GLY A 81 40.92 -13.42 18.39
C GLY A 81 39.48 -13.03 18.73
N PHE A 82 38.99 -13.44 19.90
CA PHE A 82 37.65 -13.10 20.38
C PHE A 82 37.48 -11.59 20.62
N THR A 83 38.39 -10.99 21.38
CA THR A 83 38.37 -9.53 21.64
C THR A 83 38.48 -8.71 20.36
N ARG A 84 39.35 -9.11 19.41
CA ARG A 84 39.46 -8.45 18.11
C ARG A 84 38.19 -8.58 17.27
N LYS A 85 37.58 -9.77 17.21
CA LYS A 85 36.30 -9.98 16.50
C LYS A 85 35.21 -9.04 17.02
N HIS A 86 35.21 -8.81 18.33
CA HIS A 86 34.21 -7.98 19.00
C HIS A 86 34.67 -6.52 19.19
N GLY A 87 35.87 -6.13 18.76
CA GLY A 87 36.37 -4.75 18.89
C GLY A 87 36.46 -4.25 20.32
N VAL A 88 36.63 -5.14 21.30
CA VAL A 88 36.70 -4.80 22.74
C VAL A 88 38.08 -5.13 23.30
N SER A 89 38.43 -4.58 24.46
CA SER A 89 39.61 -5.01 25.22
C SER A 89 39.29 -6.25 26.08
N ARG A 90 40.32 -6.93 26.57
CA ARG A 90 40.15 -8.07 27.51
C ARG A 90 39.45 -7.66 28.81
N GLU A 91 39.54 -6.40 29.20
CA GLU A 91 38.92 -5.84 30.42
C GLU A 91 37.38 -5.81 30.34
N ALA A 92 36.82 -5.82 29.13
CA ALA A 92 35.38 -5.90 28.92
C ALA A 92 34.82 -7.33 29.10
N LEU A 93 35.67 -8.33 29.35
CA LEU A 93 35.28 -9.72 29.52
C LEU A 93 35.14 -10.07 31.00
N THR A 94 34.09 -10.82 31.32
CA THR A 94 33.87 -11.38 32.65
C THR A 94 34.01 -12.90 32.59
N LEU A 95 34.60 -13.53 33.61
CA LEU A 95 34.67 -14.99 33.66
C LEU A 95 33.38 -15.54 34.27
N GLN A 96 32.65 -16.36 33.52
CA GLN A 96 31.41 -16.99 33.97
C GLN A 96 31.40 -18.48 33.61
N ASN A 97 31.17 -19.34 34.60
CA ASN A 97 31.11 -20.81 34.42
C ASN A 97 32.30 -21.41 33.65
N GLY A 98 33.50 -20.85 33.86
CA GLY A 98 34.73 -21.28 33.20
C GLY A 98 34.91 -20.79 31.77
N PHE A 99 34.12 -19.81 31.30
CA PHE A 99 34.29 -19.18 29.99
C PHE A 99 34.41 -17.66 30.14
N TRP A 100 35.22 -17.02 29.30
CA TRP A 100 35.21 -15.58 29.15
C TRP A 100 33.94 -15.15 28.41
N VAL A 101 33.17 -14.24 28.98
CA VAL A 101 31.89 -13.77 28.46
C VAL A 101 31.98 -12.28 28.23
N LEU A 102 31.57 -11.85 27.03
CA LEU A 102 31.33 -10.45 26.73
C LEU A 102 29.84 -10.16 26.91
N GLU A 103 29.51 -9.30 27.87
CA GLU A 103 28.17 -8.74 27.98
C GLU A 103 28.13 -7.40 27.26
N ARG A 104 27.11 -7.22 26.42
CA ARG A 104 26.83 -5.95 25.74
C ARG A 104 25.42 -5.52 26.09
N GLU A 105 25.31 -4.32 26.63
CA GLU A 105 24.02 -3.68 26.81
C GLU A 105 23.63 -2.96 25.52
N GLU A 106 22.49 -3.35 24.95
CA GLU A 106 21.80 -2.57 23.95
C GLU A 106 20.76 -1.71 24.68
N PRO A 107 20.87 -0.36 24.63
CA PRO A 107 19.94 0.51 25.32
C PRO A 107 18.53 0.40 24.72
N ALA A 108 17.52 0.76 25.51
CA ALA A 108 16.17 0.91 25.00
C ALA A 108 16.13 2.00 23.92
N LEU A 109 15.29 1.81 22.90
CA LEU A 109 15.15 2.73 21.76
C LEU A 109 13.70 3.18 21.67
N SER A 110 13.45 4.46 21.39
CA SER A 110 12.08 4.94 21.19
C SER A 110 11.47 4.36 19.91
N ALA A 111 10.15 4.20 19.88
CA ALA A 111 9.46 3.79 18.65
C ALA A 111 9.76 4.73 17.48
N GLN A 112 9.83 6.04 17.74
CA GLN A 112 10.22 7.05 16.75
C GLN A 112 11.62 6.78 16.19
N ASP A 113 12.64 6.61 17.04
CA ASP A 113 14.00 6.41 16.58
C ASP A 113 14.15 5.09 15.82
N HIS A 114 13.45 4.04 16.27
CA HIS A 114 13.39 2.76 15.56
C HIS A 114 12.76 2.91 14.17
N LEU A 115 11.67 3.66 14.03
CA LEU A 115 11.02 3.93 12.75
C LEU A 115 11.92 4.74 11.81
N VAL A 116 12.57 5.80 12.31
CA VAL A 116 13.53 6.62 11.55
C VAL A 116 14.68 5.76 11.01
N ALA A 117 15.18 4.82 11.82
CA ALA A 117 16.28 3.95 11.44
C ALA A 117 15.88 2.83 10.44
N THR A 118 14.62 2.37 10.48
CA THR A 118 14.21 1.15 9.75
C THR A 118 13.42 1.41 8.47
N LEU A 119 12.55 2.42 8.45
CA LEU A 119 11.63 2.66 7.33
C LEU A 119 12.34 3.08 6.02
N PRO A 120 13.37 3.94 6.01
CA PRO A 120 14.03 4.35 4.76
C PRO A 120 14.55 3.16 3.94
N ASP A 121 15.29 2.26 4.58
CA ASP A 121 15.86 1.06 3.96
C ASP A 121 14.79 0.06 3.53
N LEU A 122 13.74 -0.10 4.35
CA LEU A 122 12.59 -0.94 4.01
C LEU A 122 11.92 -0.46 2.72
N LEU A 123 11.66 0.85 2.62
CA LEU A 123 11.02 1.46 1.45
C LEU A 123 11.93 1.43 0.22
N ARG A 124 13.23 1.69 0.37
CA ARG A 124 14.21 1.57 -0.73
C ARG A 124 14.29 0.15 -1.30
N ARG A 125 14.10 -0.88 -0.48
CA ARG A 125 14.15 -2.29 -0.87
C ARG A 125 12.77 -2.90 -1.16
N PHE A 126 11.72 -2.10 -1.32
CA PHE A 126 10.37 -2.61 -1.54
C PHE A 126 10.31 -3.47 -2.82
N PRO A 127 9.89 -4.75 -2.73
CA PRO A 127 10.07 -5.72 -3.82
C PRO A 127 8.94 -5.63 -4.86
N TRP A 128 8.94 -4.58 -5.66
CA TRP A 128 8.02 -4.44 -6.78
C TRP A 128 8.30 -5.49 -7.87
N PRO A 129 7.28 -6.19 -8.43
CA PRO A 129 7.47 -7.11 -9.55
C PRO A 129 8.06 -6.43 -10.79
N LYS A 130 7.76 -5.13 -10.95
CA LYS A 130 8.37 -4.26 -11.95
C LYS A 130 8.51 -2.88 -11.34
N SER A 131 9.74 -2.44 -11.12
CA SER A 131 10.05 -1.08 -10.72
C SER A 131 10.58 -0.28 -11.92
N MET A 132 10.56 1.04 -11.80
CA MET A 132 11.25 1.92 -12.72
C MET A 132 11.93 3.04 -11.94
N ARG A 133 12.91 3.67 -12.60
CA ARG A 133 13.61 4.86 -12.11
C ARG A 133 13.06 6.08 -12.84
N TRP A 134 12.89 7.19 -12.13
CA TRP A 134 12.34 8.45 -12.66
C TRP A 134 13.31 9.60 -12.42
N GLY A 135 13.18 10.66 -13.21
CA GLY A 135 13.96 11.87 -13.04
C GLY A 135 15.46 11.68 -13.29
N ALA A 136 16.23 12.70 -12.95
CA ALA A 136 17.68 12.67 -12.94
C ALA A 136 18.18 12.81 -11.49
N GLY A 137 19.25 12.09 -11.13
CA GLY A 137 19.96 12.30 -9.85
C GLY A 137 19.61 11.35 -8.69
N SER A 138 18.78 10.32 -8.89
CA SER A 138 18.53 9.30 -7.86
C SER A 138 18.38 7.91 -8.47
N SER A 139 18.88 6.89 -7.75
CA SER A 139 18.76 5.48 -8.11
C SER A 139 17.53 4.82 -7.49
N PHE A 140 16.78 5.51 -6.62
CA PHE A 140 15.57 4.99 -6.01
C PHE A 140 14.52 4.63 -7.07
N THR A 141 13.99 3.42 -6.95
CA THR A 141 12.97 2.88 -7.86
C THR A 141 11.67 2.59 -7.12
N TRP A 142 10.56 2.69 -7.84
CA TRP A 142 9.23 2.36 -7.33
C TRP A 142 8.40 1.75 -8.47
N VAL A 143 7.14 1.34 -8.25
CA VAL A 143 6.28 0.87 -9.37
C VAL A 143 5.90 2.00 -10.33
N ARG A 144 5.74 3.20 -9.79
CA ARG A 144 5.38 4.47 -10.45
C ARG A 144 5.98 5.63 -9.66
N PRO A 145 6.09 6.86 -10.19
CA PRO A 145 6.66 7.95 -9.42
C PRO A 145 5.97 8.11 -8.05
N LEU A 146 6.72 7.85 -6.98
CA LEU A 146 6.28 8.11 -5.61
C LEU A 146 6.32 9.64 -5.41
N ARG A 147 5.20 10.20 -4.96
CA ARG A 147 5.01 11.65 -4.85
C ARG A 147 5.12 12.14 -3.41
N ARG A 148 4.70 11.32 -2.45
CA ARG A 148 4.67 11.71 -1.04
C ARG A 148 4.74 10.50 -0.13
N ILE A 149 5.28 10.71 1.05
CA ILE A 149 5.28 9.77 2.16
C ILE A 149 4.59 10.48 3.33
N LEU A 150 3.45 9.95 3.76
CA LEU A 150 2.83 10.29 5.03
C LEU A 150 3.35 9.29 6.06
N CYS A 151 3.90 9.75 7.17
CA CYS A 151 4.27 8.84 8.26
C CYS A 151 4.10 9.52 9.62
N LEU A 152 3.13 9.04 10.38
CA LEU A 152 2.74 9.60 11.68
C LEU A 152 2.84 8.54 12.78
N LEU A 153 3.30 8.94 13.96
CA LEU A 153 3.20 8.19 15.21
C LEU A 153 2.50 9.07 16.26
N ASP A 154 1.30 8.67 16.67
CA ASP A 154 0.42 9.47 17.54
C ASP A 154 0.26 10.92 17.07
N GLY A 155 0.07 11.09 15.75
CA GLY A 155 -0.11 12.40 15.11
C GLY A 155 1.17 13.21 14.90
N ASN A 156 2.32 12.72 15.37
CA ASN A 156 3.61 13.37 15.14
C ASN A 156 4.29 12.79 13.89
N VAL A 157 4.85 13.65 13.05
CA VAL A 157 5.61 13.23 11.86
C VAL A 157 6.86 12.47 12.29
N ILE A 158 7.10 11.30 11.68
CA ILE A 158 8.37 10.58 11.78
C ILE A 158 9.34 11.17 10.75
N PRO A 159 10.41 11.88 11.17
CA PRO A 159 11.21 12.69 10.25
C PRO A 159 12.29 11.84 9.57
N PHE A 160 11.96 11.22 8.44
CA PHE A 160 12.94 10.53 7.60
C PHE A 160 12.87 10.98 6.14
N THR A 161 13.96 10.72 5.41
CA THR A 161 14.03 10.89 3.96
C THR A 161 14.36 9.56 3.31
N LEU A 162 14.16 9.47 2.00
CA LEU A 162 14.70 8.36 1.22
C LEU A 162 16.12 8.64 0.74
N ALA A 163 16.84 9.67 1.18
CA ALA A 163 18.24 9.87 0.77
C ALA A 163 19.15 8.74 1.31
N HIS A 164 20.15 8.31 0.54
CA HIS A 164 21.11 7.30 0.97
C HIS A 164 22.47 7.51 0.29
N GLY A 165 23.49 7.89 1.08
CA GLY A 165 24.76 8.36 0.54
C GLY A 165 24.57 9.58 -0.35
N ASP A 166 25.11 9.55 -1.57
CA ASP A 166 24.98 10.64 -2.55
C ASP A 166 23.65 10.63 -3.33
N ASP A 167 22.81 9.60 -3.13
CA ASP A 167 21.50 9.50 -3.78
C ASP A 167 20.46 10.30 -2.98
N ASN A 168 19.85 11.32 -3.62
CA ASN A 168 18.88 12.21 -2.98
C ASN A 168 17.48 11.59 -2.75
N GLY A 169 17.22 10.36 -3.20
CA GLY A 169 15.93 9.68 -3.01
C GLY A 169 14.74 10.40 -3.64
N HIS A 170 14.96 11.13 -4.74
CA HIS A 170 13.99 12.06 -5.35
C HIS A 170 13.51 13.17 -4.42
N ASN A 171 14.32 13.53 -3.41
CA ASN A 171 13.97 14.50 -2.36
C ASN A 171 12.70 14.14 -1.60
N LEU A 172 12.36 12.85 -1.53
CA LEU A 172 11.20 12.37 -0.79
C LEU A 172 11.49 12.40 0.70
N GLN A 173 10.61 13.09 1.42
CA GLN A 173 10.63 13.21 2.87
C GLN A 173 9.26 12.80 3.42
N ALA A 174 9.27 12.14 4.58
CA ALA A 174 8.06 11.85 5.33
C ALA A 174 7.47 13.13 5.95
N GLY A 175 6.15 13.27 5.82
CA GLY A 175 5.39 14.40 6.36
C GLY A 175 4.01 13.96 6.88
N ASP A 176 3.10 14.92 7.01
CA ASP A 176 1.73 14.78 7.50
C ASP A 176 0.67 14.93 6.39
N GLN A 177 1.09 15.10 5.14
CA GLN A 177 0.19 15.38 4.03
C GLN A 177 -0.25 14.11 3.29
N THR A 178 -1.53 14.05 2.93
CA THR A 178 -2.11 13.14 1.93
C THR A 178 -2.72 13.96 0.79
N GLU A 179 -3.39 13.31 -0.16
CA GLU A 179 -4.05 13.96 -1.29
C GLU A 179 -5.33 13.24 -1.67
N GLY A 180 -6.36 14.02 -1.97
CA GLY A 180 -7.68 13.54 -2.40
C GLY A 180 -7.70 13.07 -3.85
N HIS A 181 -8.91 12.86 -4.38
CA HIS A 181 -9.11 12.45 -5.76
C HIS A 181 -8.50 13.42 -6.77
N ARG A 182 -7.79 12.92 -7.78
CA ARG A 182 -7.02 13.74 -8.75
C ARG A 182 -7.88 14.81 -9.42
N PHE A 183 -9.12 14.50 -9.73
CA PHE A 183 -10.02 15.40 -10.46
C PHE A 183 -11.08 16.06 -9.57
N LEU A 184 -11.53 15.38 -8.52
CA LEU A 184 -12.68 15.83 -7.72
C LEU A 184 -12.24 16.65 -6.49
N ALA A 185 -11.04 16.42 -5.98
CA ALA A 185 -10.50 17.12 -4.83
C ALA A 185 -8.96 17.17 -4.88
N PRO A 186 -8.36 17.81 -5.91
CA PRO A 186 -6.92 17.91 -6.04
C PRO A 186 -6.31 18.73 -4.90
N GLY A 187 -5.02 18.51 -4.66
CA GLY A 187 -4.23 19.25 -3.68
C GLY A 187 -4.00 18.51 -2.36
N ALA A 188 -2.84 18.78 -1.79
CA ALA A 188 -2.38 18.19 -0.55
C ALA A 188 -3.20 18.68 0.66
N VAL A 189 -3.37 17.81 1.66
CA VAL A 189 -4.06 18.11 2.91
C VAL A 189 -3.36 17.39 4.07
N ALA A 190 -3.13 18.10 5.17
CA ALA A 190 -2.54 17.50 6.37
C ALA A 190 -3.55 16.62 7.11
N VAL A 191 -3.05 15.57 7.76
CA VAL A 191 -3.84 14.65 8.59
C VAL A 191 -3.12 14.35 9.90
N SER A 192 -3.85 13.94 10.92
CA SER A 192 -3.33 13.77 12.29
C SER A 192 -3.35 12.33 12.82
N GLY A 193 -3.72 11.35 11.99
CA GLY A 193 -3.82 9.94 12.39
C GLY A 193 -4.73 9.15 11.47
N THR A 194 -4.92 7.85 11.73
CA THR A 194 -5.60 6.91 10.81
C THR A 194 -7.08 7.20 10.64
N ALA A 195 -7.79 7.56 11.72
CA ALA A 195 -9.20 7.92 11.66
C ALA A 195 -9.43 9.20 10.86
N ASN A 196 -8.68 10.26 11.20
CA ASN A 196 -8.74 11.54 10.48
C ASN A 196 -8.30 11.39 9.01
N TRP A 197 -7.30 10.56 8.71
CA TRP A 197 -6.88 10.25 7.34
C TRP A 197 -7.99 9.59 6.51
N GLN A 198 -8.68 8.58 7.06
CA GLN A 198 -9.81 7.92 6.38
C GLN A 198 -10.98 8.88 6.13
N GLU A 199 -11.34 9.68 7.14
CA GLU A 199 -12.42 10.68 7.02
C GLU A 199 -12.07 11.77 6.00
N THR A 200 -10.86 12.32 6.08
CA THR A 200 -10.36 13.34 5.17
C THR A 200 -10.38 12.82 3.73
N LEU A 201 -9.85 11.63 3.48
CA LEU A 201 -9.86 11.04 2.14
C LEU A 201 -11.25 10.74 1.64
N ARG A 202 -12.16 10.24 2.48
CA ARG A 202 -13.56 10.04 2.10
C ARG A 202 -14.23 11.35 1.68
N SER A 203 -14.07 12.42 2.46
CA SER A 203 -14.60 13.75 2.13
C SER A 203 -14.02 14.33 0.84
N ARG A 204 -12.85 13.81 0.41
CA ARG A 204 -12.14 14.18 -0.80
C ARG A 204 -12.21 13.10 -1.88
N PHE A 205 -13.30 12.34 -1.90
CA PHE A 205 -13.64 11.35 -2.93
C PHE A 205 -12.60 10.23 -3.08
N VAL A 206 -12.12 9.69 -1.96
CA VAL A 206 -11.25 8.50 -1.96
C VAL A 206 -11.75 7.51 -0.91
N MET A 207 -12.24 6.36 -1.38
CA MET A 207 -12.52 5.21 -0.51
C MET A 207 -11.22 4.42 -0.37
N VAL A 208 -10.58 4.42 0.79
CA VAL A 208 -9.25 3.76 0.95
C VAL A 208 -9.34 2.24 1.15
N ASN A 209 -10.50 1.74 1.57
CA ASN A 209 -10.71 0.31 1.80
C ASN A 209 -11.17 -0.38 0.50
N ALA A 210 -10.33 -1.25 -0.05
CA ALA A 210 -10.64 -2.00 -1.27
C ALA A 210 -11.87 -2.91 -1.14
N ALA A 211 -12.09 -3.51 0.03
CA ALA A 211 -13.26 -4.35 0.28
C ALA A 211 -14.56 -3.51 0.28
N GLU A 212 -14.52 -2.31 0.84
CA GLU A 212 -15.64 -1.37 0.77
C GLU A 212 -15.92 -0.96 -0.68
N ARG A 213 -14.88 -0.58 -1.43
CA ARG A 213 -15.03 -0.25 -2.87
C ARG A 213 -15.66 -1.40 -3.63
N ARG A 214 -15.22 -2.65 -3.36
CA ARG A 214 -15.81 -3.85 -3.96
C ARG A 214 -17.30 -3.95 -3.69
N THR A 215 -17.72 -3.77 -2.45
CA THR A 215 -19.15 -3.81 -2.07
C THR A 215 -19.94 -2.73 -2.78
N VAL A 216 -19.45 -1.48 -2.81
CA VAL A 216 -20.13 -0.37 -3.49
C VAL A 216 -20.28 -0.64 -4.98
N ILE A 217 -19.22 -1.10 -5.64
CA ILE A 217 -19.23 -1.46 -7.07
C ILE A 217 -20.23 -2.57 -7.35
N SER A 218 -20.11 -3.71 -6.67
CA SER A 218 -20.98 -4.86 -6.94
C SER A 218 -22.45 -4.56 -6.66
N LYS A 219 -22.74 -3.83 -5.57
CA LYS A 219 -24.11 -3.45 -5.23
C LYS A 219 -24.69 -2.47 -6.25
N GLY A 220 -23.97 -1.40 -6.58
CA GLY A 220 -24.46 -0.39 -7.51
C GLY A 220 -24.68 -0.94 -8.93
N LEU A 221 -23.79 -1.81 -9.41
CA LEU A 221 -23.99 -2.50 -10.70
C LEU A 221 -25.23 -3.40 -10.69
N ALA A 222 -25.44 -4.16 -9.61
CA ALA A 222 -26.60 -5.03 -9.47
C ALA A 222 -27.92 -4.27 -9.36
N GLU A 223 -27.94 -3.15 -8.63
CA GLU A 223 -29.12 -2.28 -8.49
C GLU A 223 -29.50 -1.65 -9.83
N LEU A 224 -28.52 -1.11 -10.56
CA LEU A 224 -28.75 -0.54 -11.89
C LEU A 224 -29.28 -1.59 -12.87
N ALA A 225 -28.61 -2.74 -12.99
CA ALA A 225 -29.06 -3.81 -13.88
C ALA A 225 -30.47 -4.31 -13.51
N GLY A 226 -30.73 -4.51 -12.22
CA GLY A 226 -32.03 -4.96 -11.72
C GLY A 226 -33.17 -3.97 -12.01
N SER A 227 -32.88 -2.66 -12.04
CA SER A 227 -33.87 -1.63 -12.40
C SER A 227 -34.37 -1.73 -13.85
N GLU A 228 -33.58 -2.34 -14.74
CA GLU A 228 -33.97 -2.65 -16.13
C GLU A 228 -34.42 -4.12 -16.31
N GLY A 229 -34.58 -4.89 -15.23
CA GLY A 229 -34.92 -6.32 -15.29
C GLY A 229 -33.77 -7.21 -15.79
N LEU A 230 -32.54 -6.70 -15.74
CA LEU A 230 -31.33 -7.37 -16.19
C LEU A 230 -30.51 -7.91 -15.01
N SER A 231 -29.53 -8.77 -15.30
CA SER A 231 -28.53 -9.20 -14.33
C SER A 231 -27.11 -9.04 -14.87
N VAL A 232 -26.18 -8.72 -13.98
CA VAL A 232 -24.74 -8.64 -14.31
C VAL A 232 -24.19 -10.05 -14.48
N VAL A 233 -23.46 -10.29 -15.57
CA VAL A 233 -22.72 -11.54 -15.75
C VAL A 233 -21.62 -11.62 -14.68
N PRO A 234 -21.58 -12.67 -13.83
CA PRO A 234 -20.62 -12.74 -12.74
C PRO A 234 -19.17 -12.76 -13.22
N ASP A 235 -18.37 -11.81 -12.75
CA ASP A 235 -16.95 -11.73 -13.08
C ASP A 235 -16.15 -11.12 -11.92
N ALA A 236 -15.75 -11.98 -10.98
CA ALA A 236 -15.01 -11.56 -9.79
C ALA A 236 -13.67 -10.89 -10.15
N GLY A 237 -13.00 -11.36 -11.20
CA GLY A 237 -11.72 -10.80 -11.65
C GLY A 237 -11.87 -9.40 -12.23
N LEU A 238 -12.97 -9.13 -12.95
CA LEU A 238 -13.25 -7.76 -13.44
C LEU A 238 -13.53 -6.82 -12.28
N VAL A 239 -14.32 -7.28 -11.30
CA VAL A 239 -14.60 -6.48 -10.11
C VAL A 239 -13.31 -6.11 -9.40
N ASP A 240 -12.38 -7.06 -9.22
CA ASP A 240 -11.08 -6.78 -8.59
C ASP A 240 -10.22 -5.81 -9.39
N GLU A 241 -10.22 -5.93 -10.72
CA GLU A 241 -9.53 -4.97 -11.58
C GLU A 241 -10.12 -3.56 -11.42
N VAL A 242 -11.46 -3.42 -11.52
CA VAL A 242 -12.16 -2.13 -11.39
C VAL A 242 -11.97 -1.51 -10.01
N VAL A 243 -11.98 -2.31 -8.93
CA VAL A 243 -11.66 -1.85 -7.56
C VAL A 243 -10.27 -1.20 -7.47
N GLY A 244 -9.33 -1.64 -8.30
CA GLY A 244 -7.99 -1.09 -8.42
C GLY A 244 -7.86 0.04 -9.45
N LEU A 245 -8.88 0.31 -10.27
CA LEU A 245 -8.88 1.41 -11.25
C LEU A 245 -9.53 2.69 -10.71
N VAL A 246 -10.42 2.57 -9.71
CA VAL A 246 -11.20 3.70 -9.20
C VAL A 246 -10.95 3.97 -7.72
N GLU A 247 -10.78 5.25 -7.37
CA GLU A 247 -10.73 5.73 -5.99
C GLU A 247 -12.15 6.07 -5.46
N TRP A 248 -13.05 6.48 -6.36
CA TRP A 248 -14.45 6.79 -6.06
C TRP A 248 -15.38 6.18 -7.13
N PRO A 249 -15.94 4.98 -6.88
CA PRO A 249 -16.75 4.28 -7.88
C PRO A 249 -18.10 4.94 -8.11
N VAL A 250 -18.42 5.23 -9.37
CA VAL A 250 -19.75 5.67 -9.81
C VAL A 250 -20.24 4.76 -10.94
N PRO A 251 -21.11 3.78 -10.65
CA PRO A 251 -21.64 2.84 -11.64
C PRO A 251 -22.60 3.49 -12.64
N PHE A 252 -22.59 3.02 -13.88
CA PHE A 252 -23.48 3.45 -14.97
C PHE A 252 -23.88 2.28 -15.86
N LEU A 253 -24.94 2.47 -16.64
CA LEU A 253 -25.34 1.61 -17.74
C LEU A 253 -25.11 2.34 -19.06
N GLY A 254 -24.67 1.58 -20.06
CA GLY A 254 -24.62 2.01 -21.46
C GLY A 254 -25.34 1.00 -22.36
N ARG A 255 -25.68 1.45 -23.56
CA ARG A 255 -26.32 0.65 -24.60
C ARG A 255 -25.30 0.11 -25.59
N ILE A 256 -25.45 -1.16 -25.95
CA ILE A 256 -24.73 -1.76 -27.08
C ILE A 256 -25.51 -1.42 -28.35
N ASP A 257 -24.81 -0.94 -29.38
CA ASP A 257 -25.42 -0.71 -30.70
C ASP A 257 -25.95 -2.03 -31.27
N GLU A 258 -27.13 -1.99 -31.86
CA GLU A 258 -27.86 -3.15 -32.36
C GLU A 258 -27.06 -3.91 -33.41
N GLN A 259 -26.23 -3.22 -34.20
CA GLN A 259 -25.34 -3.85 -35.18
C GLN A 259 -24.31 -4.82 -34.56
N PHE A 260 -23.98 -4.67 -33.27
CA PHE A 260 -23.06 -5.56 -32.57
C PHE A 260 -23.77 -6.74 -31.91
N MET A 261 -25.10 -6.70 -31.77
CA MET A 261 -25.87 -7.78 -31.14
C MET A 261 -25.92 -9.07 -31.96
N ASP A 262 -25.57 -9.00 -33.25
CA ASP A 262 -25.40 -10.17 -34.13
C ASP A 262 -24.10 -10.94 -33.86
N LEU A 263 -23.16 -10.35 -33.10
CA LEU A 263 -21.93 -11.04 -32.71
C LEU A 263 -22.21 -12.10 -31.65
N PRO A 264 -21.46 -13.22 -31.63
CA PRO A 264 -21.57 -14.19 -30.54
C PRO A 264 -21.32 -13.53 -29.18
N ALA A 265 -22.12 -13.89 -28.18
CA ALA A 265 -22.09 -13.27 -26.86
C ALA A 265 -20.69 -13.35 -26.22
N GLU A 266 -19.97 -14.44 -26.43
CA GLU A 266 -18.62 -14.65 -25.92
C GLU A 266 -17.62 -13.64 -26.51
N VAL A 267 -17.77 -13.27 -27.79
CA VAL A 267 -16.90 -12.30 -28.46
C VAL A 267 -17.16 -10.90 -27.91
N MET A 268 -18.44 -10.52 -27.75
CA MET A 268 -18.81 -9.25 -27.15
C MET A 268 -18.30 -9.14 -25.70
N GLN A 269 -18.50 -10.19 -24.90
CA GLN A 269 -18.06 -10.24 -23.51
C GLN A 269 -16.55 -10.07 -23.37
N VAL A 270 -15.76 -10.78 -24.18
CA VAL A 270 -14.29 -10.68 -24.15
C VAL A 270 -13.83 -9.28 -24.55
N SER A 271 -14.39 -8.71 -25.62
CA SER A 271 -14.03 -7.35 -26.07
C SER A 271 -14.33 -6.31 -24.99
N MET A 272 -15.55 -6.32 -24.44
CA MET A 272 -16.01 -5.44 -23.36
C MET A 272 -15.12 -5.54 -22.11
N ARG A 273 -14.83 -6.78 -21.68
CA ARG A 273 -14.00 -7.05 -20.50
C ARG A 273 -12.56 -6.55 -20.67
N VAL A 274 -11.91 -6.89 -21.79
CA VAL A 274 -10.47 -6.67 -21.96
C VAL A 274 -10.15 -5.23 -22.34
N ASN A 275 -10.92 -4.65 -23.25
CA ASN A 275 -10.60 -3.33 -23.81
C ASN A 275 -11.15 -2.20 -22.93
N GLN A 276 -12.37 -2.36 -22.43
CA GLN A 276 -13.11 -1.27 -21.79
C GLN A 276 -13.43 -1.50 -20.31
N ARG A 277 -13.16 -2.71 -19.78
CA ARG A 277 -13.49 -3.12 -18.39
C ARG A 277 -14.99 -2.98 -18.10
N TYR A 278 -15.81 -3.26 -19.10
CA TYR A 278 -17.27 -3.28 -18.96
C TYR A 278 -17.77 -4.65 -18.51
N PHE A 279 -18.85 -4.63 -17.74
CA PHE A 279 -19.59 -5.79 -17.31
C PHE A 279 -20.72 -6.06 -18.29
N ALA A 280 -20.73 -7.25 -18.89
CA ALA A 280 -21.84 -7.68 -19.72
C ALA A 280 -23.10 -7.91 -18.87
N LEU A 281 -24.26 -7.58 -19.45
CA LEU A 281 -25.56 -7.86 -18.84
C LEU A 281 -26.29 -8.96 -19.60
N ARG A 282 -27.22 -9.63 -18.91
CA ARG A 282 -28.07 -10.67 -19.49
C ARG A 282 -29.53 -10.51 -19.06
N ASN A 283 -30.42 -10.93 -19.94
CA ASN A 283 -31.85 -11.04 -19.68
C ASN A 283 -32.15 -12.17 -18.69
N SER A 284 -33.39 -12.24 -18.20
CA SER A 284 -33.85 -13.28 -17.28
C SER A 284 -33.78 -14.70 -17.84
N ASP A 285 -33.85 -14.84 -19.16
CA ASP A 285 -33.72 -16.12 -19.88
C ASP A 285 -32.24 -16.54 -20.10
N GLY A 286 -31.29 -15.72 -19.66
CA GLY A 286 -29.85 -15.96 -19.80
C GLY A 286 -29.23 -15.44 -21.09
N THR A 287 -30.02 -14.90 -22.02
CA THR A 287 -29.51 -14.30 -23.27
C THR A 287 -28.78 -12.98 -23.03
N ALA A 288 -27.85 -12.62 -23.91
CA ALA A 288 -27.14 -11.35 -23.83
C ALA A 288 -28.12 -10.17 -23.97
N ALA A 289 -28.00 -9.19 -23.07
CA ALA A 289 -28.79 -7.96 -23.14
C ALA A 289 -28.06 -6.91 -23.99
N PRO A 290 -28.77 -5.99 -24.68
CA PRO A 290 -28.18 -4.87 -25.44
C PRO A 290 -27.73 -3.74 -24.50
N ARG A 291 -27.07 -4.11 -23.41
CA ARG A 291 -26.63 -3.26 -22.32
C ARG A 291 -25.32 -3.77 -21.75
N PHE A 292 -24.51 -2.83 -21.31
CA PHE A 292 -23.33 -3.09 -20.50
C PHE A 292 -23.36 -2.17 -19.29
N ALA A 293 -22.64 -2.55 -18.24
CA ALA A 293 -22.42 -1.70 -17.08
C ALA A 293 -20.94 -1.37 -16.96
N PHE A 294 -20.63 -0.20 -16.44
CA PHE A 294 -19.25 0.25 -16.21
C PHE A 294 -19.19 1.11 -14.96
N VAL A 295 -17.97 1.44 -14.51
CA VAL A 295 -17.75 2.25 -13.31
C VAL A 295 -16.84 3.42 -13.66
N ALA A 296 -17.36 4.63 -13.55
CA ALA A 296 -16.56 5.84 -13.65
C ALA A 296 -15.82 6.12 -12.34
N ASN A 297 -14.70 6.84 -12.44
CA ASN A 297 -13.93 7.35 -11.30
C ASN A 297 -14.16 8.85 -11.07
N ILE A 298 -15.29 9.38 -11.54
CA ILE A 298 -15.69 10.78 -11.38
C ILE A 298 -17.17 10.84 -11.05
N VAL A 299 -17.61 11.93 -10.43
CA VAL A 299 -19.03 12.26 -10.26
C VAL A 299 -19.40 13.25 -11.37
N PRO A 300 -20.10 12.82 -12.43
CA PRO A 300 -20.46 13.72 -13.53
C PRO A 300 -21.53 14.72 -13.07
N THR A 301 -21.45 15.96 -13.55
CA THR A 301 -22.41 17.03 -13.20
C THR A 301 -23.72 16.96 -13.98
N ASP A 302 -23.76 16.17 -15.05
CA ASP A 302 -24.90 16.00 -15.98
C ASP A 302 -25.65 14.69 -15.74
N GLY A 303 -25.49 14.07 -14.56
CA GLY A 303 -26.09 12.77 -14.26
C GLY A 303 -25.46 11.60 -15.01
N GLY A 304 -24.34 11.82 -15.73
CA GLY A 304 -23.61 10.79 -16.45
C GLY A 304 -23.85 10.77 -17.96
N ALA A 305 -24.66 11.67 -18.51
CA ALA A 305 -25.04 11.66 -19.92
C ALA A 305 -23.83 11.67 -20.88
N LEU A 306 -22.85 12.55 -20.66
CA LEU A 306 -21.65 12.62 -21.49
C LEU A 306 -20.72 11.42 -21.32
N VAL A 307 -20.62 10.89 -20.09
CA VAL A 307 -19.79 9.71 -19.82
C VAL A 307 -20.38 8.50 -20.51
N VAL A 308 -21.68 8.23 -20.32
CA VAL A 308 -22.40 7.13 -20.98
C VAL A 308 -22.29 7.25 -22.50
N ALA A 309 -22.59 8.41 -23.08
CA ALA A 309 -22.49 8.61 -24.53
C ALA A 309 -21.05 8.49 -25.07
N GLY A 310 -20.04 8.71 -24.23
CA GLY A 310 -18.64 8.46 -24.57
C GLY A 310 -18.33 6.97 -24.65
N GLU A 311 -18.70 6.23 -23.60
CA GLU A 311 -18.51 4.77 -23.51
C GLU A 311 -19.31 4.00 -24.57
N GLU A 312 -20.51 4.45 -24.94
CA GLU A 312 -21.33 3.83 -26.00
C GLU A 312 -20.71 3.94 -27.41
N ARG A 313 -19.73 4.83 -27.62
CA ARG A 313 -19.03 5.02 -28.91
C ARG A 313 -17.67 4.32 -28.96
N GLY A 314 -17.20 3.77 -27.84
CA GLY A 314 -15.87 3.19 -27.65
C GLY A 314 -15.75 1.72 -28.02
#